data_AF-A0A2V7P1I6-F1
#
_entry.id   AF-A0A2V7P1I6-F1
#
_cell.length_a   1.000
_cell.length_b   1.000
_cell.length_c   1.000
_cell.angle_alpha   90.00
_cell.angle_beta   90.00
_cell.angle_gamma   90.00
#
_symmetry.space_group_name_H-M   'P 1'
#
loop_
_entity.id
_entity.type
_entity.pdbx_description
1 polymer ?
#
loop_
_entity_poly.entity_id
_entity_poly.type
_entity_poly.pdbx_seq_one_letter_code
_entity_poly.pdbx_strand_id
1 'polypeptide(L)'
;MTAPALSERDLAALRSFARRIDPSDAGAHNNLGVLYYRKGLVAEAIAEFTRALELDPKMQVAQRNLEIAHHDTGYYDGRVAELQERLRQA
;
A
#
# COMPACT_ATOMS: atom_id res chain seq x y z
N MET A 1 -3.22 -24.02 4.73
CA MET A 1 -2.55 -23.28 5.81
C MET A 1 -3.12 -21.87 5.81
N THR A 2 -4.04 -21.57 6.72
CA THR A 2 -4.48 -20.18 6.96
C THR A 2 -3.33 -19.45 7.62
N ALA A 3 -2.87 -18.34 7.04
CA ALA A 3 -1.92 -17.46 7.71
C ALA A 3 -2.54 -17.06 9.07
N PRO A 4 -1.80 -17.11 10.18
CA PRO A 4 -2.33 -16.69 11.47
C PRO A 4 -2.79 -15.23 11.36
N ALA A 5 -3.99 -14.94 11.85
CA ALA A 5 -4.50 -13.58 11.94
C ALA A 5 -3.46 -12.70 12.65
N LEU A 6 -3.23 -11.49 12.12
CA LEU A 6 -2.26 -10.54 12.66
C LEU A 6 -2.55 -10.31 14.15
N SER A 7 -1.57 -10.58 15.02
CA SER A 7 -1.77 -10.43 16.46
C SER A 7 -1.90 -8.94 16.84
N GLU A 8 -2.62 -8.63 17.91
CA GLU A 8 -2.71 -7.26 18.44
C GLU A 8 -1.33 -6.68 18.78
N ARG A 9 -0.39 -7.54 19.21
CA ARG A 9 0.99 -7.16 19.49
C ARG A 9 1.73 -6.75 18.23
N ASP A 10 1.56 -7.49 17.13
CA ASP A 10 2.16 -7.15 15.84
C ASP A 10 1.62 -5.82 15.32
N LEU A 11 0.31 -5.60 15.44
CA LEU A 11 -0.32 -4.35 15.03
C LEU A 11 0.15 -3.16 15.89
N ALA A 12 0.28 -3.36 17.21
CA ALA A 12 0.80 -2.34 18.11
C ALA A 12 2.26 -1.97 17.80
N ALA A 13 3.09 -2.96 17.47
CA ALA A 13 4.47 -2.74 17.06
C ALA A 13 4.54 -1.92 15.77
N LEU A 14 3.75 -2.27 14.76
CA LEU A 14 3.68 -1.52 13.49
C LEU A 14 3.25 -0.07 13.70
N ARG A 15 2.19 0.17 14.48
CA ARG A 15 1.73 1.53 14.81
C ARG A 15 2.77 2.33 15.57
N SER A 16 3.50 1.69 16.49
CA SER A 16 4.59 2.34 17.21
C SER A 16 5.73 2.74 16.27
N PHE A 17 6.10 1.86 15.34
CA PHE A 17 7.11 2.13 14.33
C PHE A 17 6.68 3.26 13.38
N ALA A 18 5.43 3.24 12.89
CA ALA A 18 4.88 4.27 12.03
C ALA A 18 4.90 5.68 12.65
N ARG A 19 4.80 5.79 13.98
CA ARG A 19 4.92 7.10 14.67
C ARG A 19 6.35 7.63 14.76
N ARG A 20 7.35 6.79 14.47
CA ARG A 20 8.77 7.11 14.62
C ARG A 20 9.49 7.34 13.29
N ILE A 21 8.82 7.09 12.16
CA ILE A 21 9.40 7.42 10.85
C ILE A 21 9.38 8.93 10.65
N ASP A 22 10.33 9.44 9.87
CA ASP A 22 10.30 10.83 9.43
C ASP A 22 9.20 10.99 8.37
N PRO A 23 8.19 11.86 8.58
CA PRO A 23 7.08 12.05 7.65
C PRO A 23 7.48 12.72 6.32
N SER A 24 8.74 13.17 6.19
CA SER A 24 9.29 13.76 4.97
C SER A 24 10.26 12.82 4.25
N ASP A 25 10.52 11.63 4.79
CA ASP A 25 11.41 10.63 4.19
C ASP A 25 10.61 9.63 3.34
N ALA A 26 10.71 9.77 2.02
CA ALA A 26 10.08 8.86 1.06
C ALA A 26 10.50 7.39 1.26
N GLY A 27 11.77 7.16 1.62
CA GLY A 27 12.30 5.83 1.89
C GLY A 27 11.69 5.21 3.15
N ALA A 28 11.46 6.00 4.18
CA ALA A 28 10.82 5.54 5.40
C ALA A 28 9.36 5.12 5.15
N HIS A 29 8.61 5.91 4.38
CA HIS A 29 7.25 5.57 3.95
C HIS A 29 7.24 4.29 3.09
N ASN A 30 8.14 4.16 2.10
CA ASN A 30 8.25 2.93 1.31
C ASN A 30 8.53 1.69 2.20
N ASN A 31 9.45 1.80 3.15
CA ASN A 31 9.78 0.68 4.04
C ASN A 31 8.61 0.32 4.97
N LEU A 32 7.85 1.31 5.46
CA LEU A 32 6.64 1.08 6.23
C LEU A 32 5.56 0.37 5.38
N GLY A 33 5.37 0.80 4.13
CA GLY A 33 4.47 0.14 3.19
C GLY A 33 4.83 -1.33 2.96
N VAL A 34 6.13 -1.64 2.79
CA VAL A 34 6.60 -3.05 2.68
C VAL A 34 6.25 -3.86 3.92
N LEU A 35 6.40 -3.29 5.12
CA LEU A 35 6.04 -3.97 6.37
C LEU A 35 4.54 -4.26 6.45
N TYR A 36 3.69 -3.29 6.11
CA TYR A 36 2.24 -3.48 6.07
C TYR A 36 1.84 -4.55 5.05
N TYR A 37 2.41 -4.49 3.84
CA TYR A 37 2.13 -5.45 2.78
C TYR A 37 2.48 -6.88 3.21
N ARG A 38 3.66 -7.09 3.80
CA ARG A 38 4.09 -8.40 4.33
C ARG A 38 3.21 -8.95 5.46
N LYS A 39 2.46 -8.08 6.13
CA LYS A 39 1.51 -8.44 7.19
C LYS A 39 0.07 -8.58 6.66
N GLY A 40 -0.15 -8.44 5.36
CA GLY A 40 -1.46 -8.53 4.72
C GLY A 40 -2.31 -7.26 4.88
N LEU A 41 -1.74 -6.18 5.42
CA LEU A 41 -2.38 -4.88 5.57
C LEU A 41 -2.23 -4.08 4.27
N VAL A 42 -2.86 -4.57 3.20
CA VAL A 42 -2.60 -4.09 1.83
C VAL A 42 -3.10 -2.65 1.63
N ALA A 43 -4.20 -2.27 2.26
CA ALA A 43 -4.72 -0.89 2.18
C ALA A 43 -3.75 0.12 2.81
N GLU A 44 -3.22 -0.20 3.99
CA GLU A 44 -2.20 0.61 4.66
C GLU A 44 -0.89 0.65 3.85
N ALA A 45 -0.51 -0.47 3.22
CA ALA A 45 0.66 -0.50 2.35
C ALA A 45 0.51 0.45 1.15
N ILE A 46 -0.64 0.44 0.48
CA ILE A 46 -0.96 1.35 -0.63
C ILE A 46 -0.81 2.80 -0.18
N ALA A 47 -1.39 3.18 0.96
CA ALA A 47 -1.30 4.55 1.48
C ALA A 47 0.14 5.01 1.68
N GLU A 48 1.00 4.15 2.24
CA GLU A 48 2.40 4.48 2.48
C GLU A 48 3.24 4.52 1.20
N PHE A 49 2.99 3.62 0.24
CA PHE A 49 3.65 3.70 -1.08
C PHE A 49 3.24 4.94 -1.85
N THR A 50 1.96 5.32 -1.80
CA THR A 50 1.47 6.58 -2.37
C THR A 50 2.17 7.77 -1.71
N ARG A 51 2.28 7.79 -0.38
CA ARG A 51 2.98 8.87 0.32
C ARG A 51 4.46 8.97 -0.05
N ALA A 52 5.15 7.84 -0.22
CA ALA A 52 6.52 7.82 -0.71
C ALA A 52 6.64 8.48 -2.11
N LEU A 53 5.69 8.23 -3.01
CA LEU A 53 5.66 8.81 -4.35
C LEU A 53 5.22 10.29 -4.37
N GLU A 54 4.42 10.74 -3.41
CA GLU A 54 4.14 12.17 -3.22
C GLU A 54 5.40 12.96 -2.83
N LEU A 55 6.29 12.34 -2.04
CA LEU A 55 7.55 12.93 -1.59
C LEU A 55 8.66 12.81 -2.65
N ASP A 56 8.79 11.65 -3.27
CA ASP A 56 9.70 11.40 -4.41
C ASP A 56 8.96 10.70 -5.57
N PRO A 57 8.45 11.47 -6.53
CA PRO A 57 7.75 10.94 -7.70
C PRO A 57 8.61 10.05 -8.61
N LYS A 58 9.94 10.04 -8.45
CA LYS A 58 10.87 9.24 -9.27
C LYS A 58 11.29 7.93 -8.59
N MET A 59 10.76 7.64 -7.41
CA MET A 59 11.10 6.45 -6.63
C MET A 59 10.51 5.16 -7.25
N GLN A 60 11.22 4.60 -8.23
CA GLN A 60 10.77 3.42 -9.00
C GLN A 60 10.43 2.21 -8.11
N VAL A 61 11.12 2.04 -6.97
CA VAL A 61 10.83 0.96 -6.03
C VAL A 61 9.46 1.11 -5.37
N ALA A 62 9.07 2.34 -5.00
CA ALA A 62 7.76 2.61 -4.40
C ALA A 62 6.64 2.44 -5.45
N GLN A 63 6.89 2.86 -6.70
CA GLN A 63 5.98 2.62 -7.80
C GLN A 63 5.72 1.12 -8.02
N ARG A 64 6.79 0.32 -8.12
CA ARG A 64 6.66 -1.13 -8.29
C ARG A 64 5.92 -1.80 -7.13
N ASN A 65 6.19 -1.36 -5.90
CA ASN A 65 5.50 -1.89 -4.72
C ASN A 65 4.00 -1.52 -4.73
N LEU A 66 3.64 -0.32 -5.18
CA LEU A 66 2.26 0.13 -5.32
C LEU A 66 1.51 -0.68 -6.40
N GLU A 67 2.14 -0.93 -7.55
CA GLU A 67 1.58 -1.76 -8.63
C GLU A 67 1.28 -3.19 -8.15
N ILE A 68 2.22 -3.80 -7.40
CA ILE A 68 2.03 -5.12 -6.80
C ILE A 68 0.86 -5.09 -5.79
N ALA A 69 0.82 -4.09 -4.92
CA ALA A 69 -0.24 -3.97 -3.93
C ALA A 69 -1.63 -3.81 -4.57
N HIS A 70 -1.76 -3.03 -5.65
CA HIS A 70 -3.01 -2.89 -6.40
C HIS A 70 -3.44 -4.15 -7.13
N HIS A 71 -2.49 -4.91 -7.67
CA HIS A 71 -2.78 -6.19 -8.30
C HIS A 71 -3.41 -7.16 -7.30
N ASP A 72 -2.88 -7.23 -6.08
CA ASP A 72 -3.37 -8.15 -5.05
C ASP A 72 -4.75 -7.80 -4.48
N THR A 73 -5.21 -6.55 -4.63
CA THR A 73 -6.57 -6.14 -4.21
C THR A 73 -7.63 -6.30 -5.31
N GLY A 74 -7.26 -6.74 -6.52
CA GLY A 74 -8.16 -6.71 -7.69
C GLY A 74 -8.57 -5.29 -8.10
N TYR A 75 -7.76 -4.29 -7.75
CA TYR A 75 -8.08 -2.88 -8.01
C TYR A 75 -8.27 -2.62 -9.51
N TYR A 76 -7.45 -3.26 -10.34
CA TYR A 76 -7.54 -3.14 -11.80
C TYR A 76 -8.85 -3.72 -12.35
N ASP A 77 -9.36 -4.80 -11.77
CA ASP A 77 -10.64 -5.39 -12.19
C ASP A 77 -11.79 -4.42 -11.91
N GLY A 78 -11.80 -3.79 -10.73
CA GLY A 78 -12.77 -2.76 -10.37
C GLY A 78 -12.69 -1.53 -11.29
N ARG A 79 -11.47 -1.05 -11.59
CA ARG A 79 -11.26 0.07 -12.51
C ARG A 79 -11.72 -0.23 -13.93
N VAL A 80 -11.49 -1.45 -14.43
CA VAL A 80 -11.97 -1.88 -15.74
C VAL A 80 -13.50 -1.90 -15.79
N ALA A 81 -14.16 -2.47 -14.77
CA ALA A 81 -15.61 -2.52 -14.71
C ALA A 81 -16.25 -1.12 -14.69
N GLU A 82 -15.70 -0.19 -13.91
CA GLU A 82 -16.16 1.20 -13.85
C GLU A 82 -16.00 1.92 -15.19
N LEU A 83 -14.85 1.75 -15.86
CA LEU A 83 -14.61 2.34 -17.18
C LEU A 83 -15.55 1.79 -18.24
N GLN A 84 -15.83 0.48 -18.22
CA GLN A 84 -16.80 -0.15 -19.12
C GLN A 84 -18.23 0.37 -18.91
N GLU A 85 -18.62 0.67 -17.66
CA GLU A 85 -19.92 1.30 -17.38
C GLU A 85 -19.97 2.73 -17.93
N ARG A 86 -18.93 3.54 -17.67
CA ARG A 86 -18.86 4.92 -18.19
C ARG A 86 -18.92 4.99 -19.71
N LEU A 87 -18.24 4.07 -20.41
CA LEU A 87 -18.27 4.00 -21.87
C LEU A 87 -19.62 3.51 -22.42
N ARG A 88 -20.40 2.74 -21.66
CA ARG A 88 -21.77 2.36 -22.04
C ARG A 88 -22.78 3.50 -21.86
N GLN A 89 -22.49 4.42 -20.95
CA GLN A 89 -23.32 5.58 -20.64
C GLN A 89 -22.94 6.84 -21.45
N ALA A 90 -21.88 6.77 -22.26
CA ALA A 90 -21.41 7.84 -23.15
C ALA A 90 -21.97 7.67 -24.56
#